data_AF-A0A0B5ERG5-F1
#
_entry.id   AF-A0A0B5ERG5-F1
#
_cell.length_a   1.000
_cell.length_b   1.000
_cell.length_c   1.000
_cell.angle_alpha   90.00
_cell.angle_beta   90.00
_cell.angle_gamma   90.00
#
_symmetry.space_group_name_H-M   'P 1'
#
loop_
_entity.id
_entity.type
_entity.pdbx_description
1 polymer ?
#
loop_
_entity_poly.entity_id
_entity_poly.type
_entity_poly.pdbx_seq_one_letter_code
_entity_poly.pdbx_strand_id
1 'polypeptide(L)'
;MSGRTELRPRAQQAPALDAVRRIRLAAEDEALVFTDRKGRERRWKTGKSGIVRVRYFPPDGKEKAHGLWRLSRFGTAVFEDTSGTPVLCLPLAEWIPESDNLSAAYWEKCDAPGRSGLRGLASELGIEFADADTGLSEVSADYRHHRARFLTLSTRPRALNWTRGVTIFAWFGFLVYGIEVEAHRAFAYPIAACMLLVYVAAGYLVHFVQHRRVRDRVPPGEGPLLSPAPVPDAAATPRFLDVSFLKVLPAELVLVDSTGQERRLPRRGAAALRSVALVSGSDGAPLGVELRGPGEQVRALIPWRSWFGGPGGKASWDALTAALGLPVKKRTVRQSAEDVELHHPLRIDLQRLAPLSPAEARKRTQESALGAASGEVLVLAVLSFSLLGALTYGVSEEGYFLAGVLSALNLFLILIPYATHQLRSRLRLDRPAAAQEPESTA
;
A
#
# COMPACT_ATOMS: atom_id res chain seq x y z
N MET A 1 19.13 23.58 -10.23
CA MET A 1 19.30 22.84 -8.97
C MET A 1 19.09 21.36 -9.26
N SER A 2 20.17 20.58 -9.31
CA SER A 2 20.07 19.12 -9.45
C SER A 2 19.34 18.58 -8.22
N GLY A 3 18.17 17.97 -8.43
CA GLY A 3 17.43 17.39 -7.33
C GLY A 3 18.00 16.02 -6.99
N ARG A 4 18.32 15.84 -5.71
CA ARG A 4 18.78 14.59 -5.08
C ARG A 4 18.00 13.37 -5.58
N THR A 5 18.69 12.29 -5.94
CA THR A 5 18.01 11.03 -6.29
C THR A 5 17.56 10.30 -5.02
N GLU A 6 16.26 10.01 -4.98
CA GLU A 6 15.62 9.33 -3.87
C GLU A 6 14.74 8.20 -4.39
N LEU A 7 14.89 7.01 -3.80
CA LEU A 7 13.97 5.89 -3.98
C LEU A 7 12.79 6.05 -3.04
N ARG A 8 11.62 5.69 -3.55
CA ARG A 8 10.34 5.92 -2.89
C ARG A 8 9.58 4.61 -2.73
N PRO A 9 8.91 4.42 -1.59
CA PRO A 9 8.04 3.27 -1.39
C PRO A 9 7.00 3.09 -2.49
N ARG A 10 6.59 1.84 -2.71
CA ARG A 10 5.35 1.48 -3.40
C ARG A 10 4.14 2.15 -2.75
N ALA A 11 3.07 2.31 -3.49
CA ALA A 11 1.80 2.83 -2.97
C ALA A 11 1.31 2.01 -1.75
N GLN A 12 0.81 2.70 -0.73
CA GLN A 12 0.28 2.05 0.49
C GLN A 12 -1.02 2.72 0.89
N GLN A 13 -1.87 1.96 1.58
CA GLN A 13 -3.08 2.47 2.21
C GLN A 13 -2.92 2.48 3.73
N ALA A 14 -3.87 3.11 4.43
CA ALA A 14 -3.94 3.01 5.88
C ALA A 14 -4.02 1.51 6.28
N PRO A 15 -3.25 1.07 7.28
CA PRO A 15 -2.56 1.91 8.26
C PRO A 15 -1.04 2.12 7.98
N ALA A 16 -0.55 1.78 6.78
CA ALA A 16 0.86 1.88 6.40
C ALA A 16 1.20 3.18 5.64
N LEU A 17 0.33 4.19 5.67
CA LEU A 17 0.56 5.47 4.98
C LEU A 17 1.84 6.19 5.45
N ASP A 18 2.18 6.08 6.74
CA ASP A 18 3.40 6.68 7.30
C ASP A 18 4.67 6.19 6.58
N ALA A 19 4.66 4.94 6.09
CA ALA A 19 5.73 4.38 5.27
C ALA A 19 5.93 5.18 3.98
N VAL A 20 4.87 5.40 3.21
CA VAL A 20 4.93 6.14 1.93
C VAL A 20 5.32 7.59 2.14
N ARG A 21 4.86 8.19 3.24
CA ARG A 21 5.12 9.61 3.52
C ARG A 21 6.54 9.87 4.01
N ARG A 22 7.15 8.94 4.75
CA ARG A 22 8.40 9.19 5.50
C ARG A 22 9.60 8.36 5.07
N ILE A 23 9.39 7.12 4.61
CA ILE A 23 10.53 6.25 4.27
C ILE A 23 11.17 6.70 2.97
N ARG A 24 12.48 6.94 2.99
CA ARG A 24 13.27 7.30 1.81
C ARG A 24 14.59 6.55 1.84
N LEU A 25 15.13 6.28 0.64
CA LEU A 25 16.50 5.84 0.46
C LEU A 25 17.14 6.79 -0.54
N ALA A 26 18.18 7.51 -0.13
CA ALA A 26 18.69 8.63 -0.90
C ALA A 26 20.21 8.73 -0.80
N ALA A 27 20.83 9.38 -1.78
CA ALA A 27 22.26 9.68 -1.78
C ALA A 27 22.52 10.98 -1.01
N GLU A 28 23.41 11.00 -0.02
CA GLU A 28 23.85 12.21 0.72
C GLU A 28 25.33 12.08 1.02
N ASP A 29 26.15 13.09 0.73
CA ASP A 29 27.53 13.19 1.22
C ASP A 29 28.33 11.87 1.11
N GLU A 30 28.32 11.24 -0.07
CA GLU A 30 28.98 9.94 -0.32
C GLU A 30 28.49 8.79 0.60
N ALA A 31 27.22 8.86 0.97
CA ALA A 31 26.56 7.86 1.78
C ALA A 31 25.16 7.54 1.26
N LEU A 32 24.81 6.27 1.35
CA LEU A 32 23.45 5.81 1.20
C LEU A 32 22.72 6.10 2.52
N VAL A 33 21.69 6.93 2.49
CA VAL A 33 20.90 7.33 3.66
C VAL A 33 19.50 6.72 3.57
N PHE A 34 19.17 5.88 4.56
CA PHE A 34 17.82 5.36 4.76
C PHE A 34 17.14 6.09 5.91
N THR A 35 16.02 6.74 5.63
CA THR A 35 15.16 7.35 6.63
C THR A 35 14.03 6.38 6.97
N ASP A 36 13.89 6.01 8.24
CA ASP A 36 12.83 5.11 8.69
C ASP A 36 11.49 5.84 8.94
N ARG A 37 10.43 5.10 9.30
CA ARG A 37 9.10 5.68 9.59
C ARG A 37 9.08 6.70 10.73
N LYS A 38 10.03 6.59 11.66
CA LYS A 38 10.17 7.50 12.80
C LYS A 38 11.03 8.72 12.44
N GLY A 39 11.53 8.82 11.21
CA GLY A 39 12.47 9.85 10.79
C GLY A 39 13.91 9.59 11.22
N ARG A 40 14.21 8.38 11.72
CA ARG A 40 15.59 8.04 12.11
C ARG A 40 16.36 7.66 10.87
N GLU A 41 17.54 8.24 10.74
CA GLU A 41 18.44 7.97 9.63
C GLU A 41 19.42 6.85 9.95
N ARG A 42 19.74 6.07 8.93
CA ARG A 42 20.85 5.13 8.91
C ARG A 42 21.67 5.44 7.68
N ARG A 43 22.98 5.52 7.85
CA ARG A 43 23.92 5.91 6.80
C ARG A 43 24.91 4.78 6.57
N TRP A 44 25.13 4.44 5.30
CA TRP A 44 26.18 3.53 4.87
C TRP A 44 27.12 4.31 3.96
N LYS A 45 28.39 4.40 4.31
CA LYS A 45 29.41 5.05 3.47
C LYS A 45 29.53 4.33 2.13
N THR A 46 29.81 5.07 1.07
CA THR A 46 30.14 4.50 -0.25
C THR A 46 31.64 4.64 -0.54
N GLY A 47 32.13 3.88 -1.52
CA GLY A 47 33.54 3.86 -1.89
C GLY A 47 34.39 2.88 -1.06
N LYS A 48 35.71 3.12 -1.00
CA LYS A 48 36.74 2.14 -0.57
C LYS A 48 36.55 1.52 0.82
N SER A 49 35.75 2.12 1.69
CA SER A 49 35.52 1.65 3.07
C SER A 49 34.08 1.24 3.36
N GLY A 50 33.25 1.12 2.31
CA GLY A 50 31.84 0.81 2.45
C GLY A 50 31.27 0.15 1.21
N ILE A 51 30.10 0.58 0.79
CA ILE A 51 29.41 0.04 -0.38
C ILE A 51 30.12 0.50 -1.64
N VAL A 52 30.52 -0.44 -2.50
CA VAL A 52 31.17 -0.13 -3.78
C VAL A 52 30.35 -0.52 -4.99
N ARG A 53 29.40 -1.46 -4.82
CA ARG A 53 28.64 -2.03 -5.92
C ARG A 53 27.19 -2.26 -5.53
N VAL A 54 26.31 -2.18 -6.52
CA VAL A 54 24.93 -2.69 -6.47
C VAL A 54 24.78 -3.73 -7.56
N ARG A 55 24.44 -4.96 -7.16
CA ARG A 55 24.08 -6.03 -8.09
C ARG A 55 22.57 -6.21 -8.12
N TYR A 56 21.96 -6.09 -9.29
CA TYR A 56 20.53 -6.34 -9.49
C TYR A 56 20.30 -7.79 -9.92
N PHE A 57 19.54 -8.53 -9.12
CA PHE A 57 19.10 -9.88 -9.43
C PHE A 57 17.67 -9.84 -10.00
N PRO A 58 17.45 -10.22 -11.27
CA PRO A 58 16.11 -10.29 -11.85
C PRO A 58 15.23 -11.34 -11.14
N PRO A 59 13.90 -11.28 -11.27
CA PRO A 59 13.01 -12.31 -10.73
C PRO A 59 13.21 -13.66 -11.44
N ASP A 60 13.26 -14.75 -10.69
CA ASP A 60 13.38 -16.10 -11.27
C ASP A 60 12.04 -16.64 -11.83
N GLY A 61 12.07 -17.74 -12.60
CA GLY A 61 10.88 -18.34 -13.22
C GLY A 61 9.80 -18.82 -12.23
N LYS A 62 10.19 -19.24 -11.02
CA LYS A 62 9.26 -19.67 -9.95
C LYS A 62 8.65 -18.46 -9.24
N GLU A 63 9.42 -17.39 -9.06
CA GLU A 63 8.99 -16.10 -8.55
C GLU A 63 8.01 -15.41 -9.49
N LYS A 64 8.19 -15.59 -10.81
CA LYS A 64 7.21 -15.18 -11.83
C LYS A 64 5.90 -15.98 -11.73
N ALA A 65 5.97 -17.28 -11.49
CA ALA A 65 4.80 -18.18 -11.48
C ALA A 65 3.92 -18.05 -10.22
N HIS A 66 4.46 -17.62 -9.07
CA HIS A 66 3.74 -17.61 -7.78
C HIS A 66 3.12 -16.25 -7.40
N GLY A 67 2.95 -15.36 -8.37
CA GLY A 67 1.92 -14.32 -8.33
C GLY A 67 2.26 -13.00 -7.63
N LEU A 68 1.26 -12.11 -7.66
CA LEU A 68 1.25 -10.69 -7.29
C LEU A 68 1.83 -10.33 -5.90
N TRP A 69 2.12 -11.30 -5.02
CA TRP A 69 2.36 -11.07 -3.60
C TRP A 69 3.82 -11.25 -3.15
N ARG A 70 4.75 -11.66 -4.03
CA ARG A 70 6.17 -11.78 -3.68
C ARG A 70 6.92 -10.46 -3.75
N LEU A 71 7.74 -10.22 -2.73
CA LEU A 71 8.62 -9.04 -2.64
C LEU A 71 9.66 -8.99 -3.77
N SER A 72 10.03 -10.14 -4.32
CA SER A 72 11.02 -10.29 -5.40
C SER A 72 10.43 -10.21 -6.81
N ARG A 73 9.12 -9.94 -7.01
CA ARG A 73 8.48 -9.94 -8.34
C ARG A 73 9.08 -8.94 -9.36
N PHE A 74 9.83 -7.95 -8.90
CA PHE A 74 10.58 -6.98 -9.73
C PHE A 74 12.09 -7.13 -9.55
N GLY A 75 12.55 -8.28 -9.07
CA GLY A 75 13.93 -8.53 -8.70
C GLY A 75 14.32 -7.90 -7.35
N THR A 76 15.57 -8.16 -6.96
CA THR A 76 16.17 -7.66 -5.71
C THR A 76 17.52 -7.04 -6.03
N ALA A 77 17.72 -5.80 -5.58
CA ALA A 77 19.04 -5.17 -5.64
C ALA A 77 19.81 -5.44 -4.34
N VAL A 78 21.05 -5.88 -4.48
CA VAL A 78 21.96 -6.18 -3.36
C VAL A 78 23.12 -5.19 -3.42
N PHE A 79 23.30 -4.42 -2.36
CA PHE A 79 24.46 -3.54 -2.21
C PHE A 79 25.59 -4.34 -1.57
N GLU A 80 26.75 -4.34 -2.21
CA GLU A 80 27.93 -5.11 -1.84
C GLU A 80 29.07 -4.18 -1.37
N ASP A 81 29.83 -4.65 -0.39
CA ASP A 81 31.08 -4.03 0.03
C ASP A 81 32.25 -4.38 -0.93
N THR A 82 33.45 -3.89 -0.61
CA THR A 82 34.69 -4.17 -1.37
C THR A 82 35.02 -5.65 -1.50
N SER A 83 34.55 -6.49 -0.58
CA SER A 83 34.78 -7.93 -0.56
C SER A 83 33.70 -8.69 -1.34
N GLY A 84 32.75 -7.99 -1.98
CA GLY A 84 31.58 -8.59 -2.64
C GLY A 84 30.55 -9.13 -1.65
N THR A 85 30.65 -8.75 -0.37
CA THR A 85 29.77 -9.25 0.68
C THR A 85 28.47 -8.43 0.72
N PRO A 86 27.30 -9.08 0.74
CA PRO A 86 26.00 -8.40 0.82
C PRO A 86 25.84 -7.57 2.10
N VAL A 87 25.66 -6.26 1.95
CA VAL A 87 25.40 -5.31 3.06
C VAL A 87 23.89 -5.04 3.20
N LEU A 88 23.22 -4.82 2.08
CA LEU A 88 21.83 -4.37 2.02
C LEU A 88 21.09 -5.07 0.89
N CYS A 89 19.88 -5.58 1.16
CA CYS A 89 19.01 -6.17 0.16
C CYS A 89 17.75 -5.31 0.01
N LEU A 90 17.42 -4.96 -1.22
CA LEU A 90 16.35 -4.05 -1.60
C LEU A 90 15.40 -4.73 -2.60
N PRO A 91 14.29 -5.31 -2.14
CA PRO A 91 13.28 -5.90 -3.04
C PRO A 91 12.57 -4.79 -3.82
N LEU A 92 12.76 -4.72 -5.15
CA LEU A 92 12.30 -3.56 -5.93
C LEU A 92 10.78 -3.41 -5.97
N ALA A 93 10.03 -4.49 -5.70
CA ALA A 93 8.58 -4.41 -5.62
C ALA A 93 8.07 -3.45 -4.54
N GLU A 94 8.86 -3.20 -3.50
CA GLU A 94 8.51 -2.27 -2.44
C GLU A 94 9.01 -0.84 -2.68
N TRP A 95 9.86 -0.63 -3.69
CA TRP A 95 10.54 0.65 -3.95
C TRP A 95 10.21 1.25 -5.32
N ILE A 96 9.18 0.70 -5.97
CA ILE A 96 8.58 1.26 -7.19
C ILE A 96 7.17 1.76 -6.81
N PRO A 97 6.89 3.07 -6.86
CA PRO A 97 5.61 3.66 -6.44
C PRO A 97 4.38 2.99 -7.06
N GLU A 98 4.45 2.61 -8.33
CA GLU A 98 3.36 2.03 -9.10
C GLU A 98 3.35 0.49 -9.16
N SER A 99 4.17 -0.19 -8.36
CA SER A 99 4.43 -1.63 -8.52
C SER A 99 3.18 -2.50 -8.45
N ASP A 100 2.21 -2.17 -7.57
CA ASP A 100 0.94 -2.91 -7.41
C ASP A 100 -0.07 -2.66 -8.55
N ASN A 101 0.21 -1.68 -9.42
CA ASN A 101 -0.70 -1.28 -10.50
C ASN A 101 -0.19 -1.70 -11.87
N LEU A 102 1.05 -2.20 -11.96
CA LEU A 102 1.64 -2.76 -13.17
C LEU A 102 1.07 -4.15 -13.43
N SER A 103 0.51 -4.33 -14.63
CA SER A 103 0.00 -5.62 -15.08
C SER A 103 1.11 -6.66 -15.29
N ALA A 104 0.80 -7.92 -15.02
CA ALA A 104 1.75 -9.04 -15.08
C ALA A 104 2.45 -9.19 -16.44
N ALA A 105 1.71 -8.94 -17.53
CA ALA A 105 2.24 -8.99 -18.89
C ALA A 105 3.36 -7.97 -19.18
N TYR A 106 3.45 -6.91 -18.37
CA TYR A 106 4.45 -5.86 -18.53
C TYR A 106 5.65 -6.00 -17.59
N TRP A 107 5.63 -6.96 -16.66
CA TRP A 107 6.72 -7.15 -15.71
C TRP A 107 8.04 -7.52 -16.40
N GLU A 108 7.99 -8.39 -17.42
CA GLU A 108 9.20 -8.87 -18.10
C GLU A 108 9.90 -7.79 -18.93
N LYS A 109 9.15 -6.80 -19.38
CA LYS A 109 9.66 -5.66 -20.17
C LYS A 109 9.97 -4.44 -19.29
N CYS A 110 9.82 -4.58 -17.98
CA CYS A 110 9.95 -3.51 -17.02
C CYS A 110 11.42 -3.32 -16.63
N ASP A 111 12.01 -2.17 -16.98
CA ASP A 111 13.26 -1.71 -16.37
C ASP A 111 13.02 -1.29 -14.91
N ALA A 112 12.96 -2.28 -14.02
CA ALA A 112 12.70 -2.07 -12.59
C ALA A 112 13.78 -1.19 -11.90
N PRO A 113 15.09 -1.37 -12.16
CA PRO A 113 16.12 -0.47 -11.65
C PRO A 113 15.97 0.98 -12.12
N GLY A 114 15.60 1.21 -13.38
CA GLY A 114 15.34 2.56 -13.89
C GLY A 114 14.08 3.18 -13.29
N ARG A 115 12.98 2.44 -13.22
CA ARG A 115 11.70 2.91 -12.65
C ARG A 115 11.77 3.30 -11.17
N SER A 116 12.50 2.51 -10.39
CA SER A 116 12.75 2.81 -8.98
C SER A 116 13.67 4.02 -8.79
N GLY A 117 14.53 4.31 -9.78
CA GLY A 117 15.60 5.31 -9.68
C GLY A 117 16.91 4.75 -9.13
N LEU A 118 17.01 3.43 -8.95
CA LEU A 118 18.19 2.77 -8.39
C LEU A 118 19.45 3.00 -9.22
N ARG A 119 19.36 2.93 -10.56
CA ARG A 119 20.52 3.22 -11.44
C ARG A 119 21.04 4.65 -11.25
N GLY A 120 20.12 5.61 -11.11
CA GLY A 120 20.47 7.00 -10.82
C GLY A 120 21.08 7.18 -9.44
N LEU A 121 20.55 6.49 -8.43
CA LEU A 121 21.10 6.49 -7.08
C LEU A 121 22.53 5.94 -7.05
N ALA A 122 22.76 4.82 -7.73
CA ALA A 122 24.09 4.21 -7.84
C ALA A 122 25.09 5.14 -8.54
N SER A 123 24.66 5.76 -9.65
CA SER A 123 25.46 6.74 -10.39
C SER A 123 25.78 7.97 -9.53
N GLU A 124 24.84 8.49 -8.75
CA GLU A 124 25.05 9.66 -7.88
C GLU A 124 26.01 9.36 -6.73
N LEU A 125 26.01 8.11 -6.25
CA LEU A 125 26.93 7.63 -5.20
C LEU A 125 28.29 7.17 -5.73
N GLY A 126 28.50 7.16 -7.06
CA GLY A 126 29.73 6.66 -7.69
C GLY A 126 29.97 5.16 -7.46
N ILE A 127 28.91 4.38 -7.21
CA ILE A 127 29.01 2.93 -7.00
C ILE A 127 28.69 2.18 -8.30
N GLU A 128 29.39 1.07 -8.53
CA GLU A 128 29.22 0.24 -9.72
C GLU A 128 27.82 -0.38 -9.73
N PHE A 129 27.13 -0.33 -10.87
CA PHE A 129 25.84 -1.01 -11.05
C PHE A 129 26.02 -2.20 -12.00
N ALA A 130 25.70 -3.40 -11.54
CA ALA A 130 25.81 -4.64 -12.32
C ALA A 130 24.47 -5.37 -12.36
N ASP A 131 24.05 -5.82 -13.54
CA ASP A 131 22.93 -6.74 -13.71
C ASP A 131 23.44 -8.19 -13.56
N ALA A 132 22.73 -9.03 -12.81
CA ALA A 132 23.02 -10.46 -12.72
C ALA A 132 22.20 -11.24 -13.75
N ASP A 133 22.78 -12.33 -14.27
CA ASP A 133 22.12 -13.20 -15.25
C ASP A 133 21.04 -14.10 -14.62
N THR A 134 21.17 -14.36 -13.32
CA THR A 134 20.32 -15.29 -12.57
C THR A 134 19.56 -14.60 -11.45
N GLY A 135 18.47 -15.24 -11.00
CA GLY A 135 17.71 -14.76 -9.85
C GLY A 135 18.45 -14.98 -8.53
N LEU A 136 18.11 -14.17 -7.51
CA LEU A 136 18.79 -14.26 -6.21
C LEU A 136 18.67 -15.66 -5.60
N SER A 137 17.58 -16.38 -5.88
CA SER A 137 17.32 -17.72 -5.36
C SER A 137 18.27 -18.81 -5.88
N GLU A 138 18.96 -18.55 -7.00
CA GLU A 138 19.89 -19.47 -7.66
C GLU A 138 21.33 -19.27 -7.16
N VAL A 139 21.58 -18.19 -6.42
CA VAL A 139 22.87 -17.92 -5.79
C VAL A 139 23.05 -18.80 -4.54
N SER A 140 24.30 -19.06 -4.16
CA SER A 140 24.66 -19.86 -2.99
C SER A 140 23.89 -19.42 -1.73
N ALA A 141 23.55 -20.40 -0.90
CA ALA A 141 22.87 -20.16 0.37
C ALA A 141 23.69 -19.23 1.27
N ASP A 142 25.02 -19.35 1.27
CA ASP A 142 25.93 -18.51 2.05
C ASP A 142 25.84 -17.03 1.67
N TYR A 143 25.72 -16.74 0.37
CA TYR A 143 25.54 -15.36 -0.10
C TYR A 143 24.16 -14.82 0.28
N ARG A 144 23.10 -15.63 0.14
CA ARG A 144 21.72 -15.23 0.48
C ARG A 144 21.47 -15.06 1.98
N HIS A 145 22.03 -15.96 2.78
CA HIS A 145 21.89 -15.98 4.24
C HIS A 145 22.98 -15.20 4.96
N HIS A 146 23.86 -14.55 4.20
CA HIS A 146 24.74 -13.55 4.76
C HIS A 146 23.90 -12.51 5.54
N ARG A 147 24.49 -11.89 6.58
CA ARG A 147 23.78 -10.97 7.49
C ARG A 147 23.37 -9.64 6.84
N ALA A 148 23.15 -9.63 5.53
CA ALA A 148 22.62 -8.52 4.78
C ALA A 148 21.27 -8.10 5.34
N ARG A 149 21.11 -6.78 5.44
CA ARG A 149 19.87 -6.23 5.95
C ARG A 149 18.86 -6.11 4.81
N PHE A 150 17.73 -6.81 4.93
CA PHE A 150 16.60 -6.60 4.04
C PHE A 150 15.83 -5.32 4.42
N LEU A 151 15.78 -4.35 3.51
CA LEU A 151 14.95 -3.15 3.65
C LEU A 151 13.52 -3.44 3.19
N THR A 152 12.80 -4.20 4.01
CA THR A 152 11.37 -4.46 3.77
C THR A 152 10.48 -3.42 4.43
N LEU A 153 9.47 -2.97 3.69
CA LEU A 153 8.47 -1.99 4.08
C LEU A 153 7.30 -2.70 4.74
N SER A 154 7.56 -3.39 5.86
CA SER A 154 6.54 -4.14 6.60
C SER A 154 5.34 -3.28 6.97
N THR A 155 4.17 -3.50 6.35
CA THR A 155 2.97 -2.68 6.56
C THR A 155 2.51 -2.66 8.04
N ARG A 156 2.81 -3.72 8.79
CA ARG A 156 2.50 -3.87 10.23
C ARG A 156 3.76 -3.99 11.09
N PRO A 157 3.73 -3.57 12.36
CA PRO A 157 4.81 -3.83 13.31
C PRO A 157 5.00 -5.35 13.49
N ARG A 158 6.25 -5.83 13.46
CA ARG A 158 6.55 -7.27 13.71
C ARG A 158 6.01 -7.77 15.06
N ALA A 159 6.01 -6.89 16.06
CA ALA A 159 5.44 -7.18 17.37
C ALA A 159 3.97 -7.61 17.29
N LEU A 160 3.16 -7.00 16.41
CA LEU A 160 1.76 -7.40 16.23
C LEU A 160 1.63 -8.84 15.72
N ASN A 161 2.46 -9.25 14.76
CA ASN A 161 2.44 -10.63 14.25
C ASN A 161 2.84 -11.63 15.34
N TRP A 162 3.85 -11.31 16.17
CA TRP A 162 4.20 -12.11 17.33
C TRP A 162 3.08 -12.19 18.36
N THR A 163 2.48 -11.05 18.73
CA THR A 163 1.34 -11.01 19.65
C THR A 163 0.19 -11.88 19.13
N ARG A 164 -0.11 -11.83 17.84
CA ARG A 164 -1.15 -12.65 17.20
C ARG A 164 -0.85 -14.14 17.28
N GLY A 165 0.38 -14.55 16.97
CA GLY A 165 0.78 -15.96 17.06
C GLY A 165 0.75 -16.49 18.49
N VAL A 166 1.31 -15.73 19.44
CA VAL A 166 1.34 -16.09 20.86
C VAL A 166 -0.07 -16.17 21.45
N THR A 167 -0.94 -15.20 21.16
CA THR A 167 -2.32 -15.18 21.69
C THR A 167 -3.18 -16.30 21.12
N ILE A 168 -3.07 -16.63 19.83
CA ILE A 168 -3.78 -17.80 19.26
C ILE A 168 -3.28 -19.09 19.88
N PHE A 169 -1.95 -19.26 20.00
CA PHE A 169 -1.36 -20.46 20.58
C PHE A 169 -1.76 -20.62 22.06
N ALA A 170 -1.71 -19.54 22.83
CA ALA A 170 -2.14 -19.53 24.23
C ALA A 170 -3.64 -19.80 24.36
N TRP A 171 -4.50 -19.16 23.55
CA TRP A 171 -5.93 -19.45 23.51
C TRP A 171 -6.19 -20.94 23.31
N PHE A 172 -5.54 -21.54 22.30
CA PHE A 172 -5.71 -22.96 22.00
C PHE A 172 -5.22 -23.85 23.14
N GLY A 173 -4.04 -23.56 23.69
CA GLY A 173 -3.47 -24.31 24.81
C GLY A 173 -4.34 -24.27 26.06
N PHE A 174 -4.85 -23.10 26.44
CA PHE A 174 -5.75 -22.95 27.59
C PHE A 174 -7.13 -23.57 27.35
N LEU A 175 -7.63 -23.53 26.12
CA LEU A 175 -8.88 -24.20 25.76
C LEU A 175 -8.74 -25.73 25.91
N VAL A 176 -7.72 -26.33 25.29
CA VAL A 176 -7.47 -27.78 25.39
C VAL A 176 -7.24 -28.19 26.85
N TYR A 177 -6.46 -27.41 27.59
CA TYR A 177 -6.21 -27.65 29.00
C TYR A 177 -7.48 -27.60 29.87
N GLY A 178 -8.42 -26.71 29.56
CA GLY A 178 -9.72 -26.63 30.23
C GLY A 178 -10.66 -27.79 29.90
N ILE A 179 -10.49 -28.43 28.72
CA ILE A 179 -11.28 -29.57 28.27
C ILE A 179 -10.73 -30.89 28.84
N GLU A 180 -9.41 -31.10 28.78
CA GLU A 180 -8.77 -32.39 29.08
C GLU A 180 -8.58 -32.65 30.58
N VAL A 181 -8.59 -31.61 31.43
CA VAL A 181 -8.29 -31.77 32.86
C VAL A 181 -9.52 -31.44 33.71
N GLU A 182 -10.12 -32.47 34.31
CA GLU A 182 -11.39 -32.42 35.05
C GLU A 182 -11.48 -31.41 36.23
N ALA A 183 -12.72 -30.92 36.39
CA ALA A 183 -13.43 -30.28 37.52
C ALA A 183 -12.91 -28.98 38.17
N HIS A 184 -11.61 -28.69 38.27
CA HIS A 184 -11.12 -27.58 39.14
C HIS A 184 -10.38 -26.45 38.42
N ARG A 185 -10.55 -26.32 37.10
CA ARG A 185 -9.79 -25.37 36.27
C ARG A 185 -10.66 -24.42 35.46
N ALA A 186 -11.78 -23.98 36.04
CA ALA A 186 -12.67 -22.96 35.47
C ALA A 186 -11.93 -21.66 35.10
N PHE A 187 -10.74 -21.40 35.66
CA PHE A 187 -9.86 -20.28 35.31
C PHE A 187 -9.24 -20.38 33.90
N ALA A 188 -9.18 -21.57 33.29
CA ALA A 188 -8.57 -21.75 31.97
C ALA A 188 -9.39 -21.08 30.85
N TYR A 189 -10.72 -21.16 30.93
CA TYR A 189 -11.65 -20.55 29.98
C TYR A 189 -11.57 -19.00 29.91
N PRO A 190 -11.57 -18.25 31.04
CA PRO A 190 -11.41 -16.81 30.99
C PRO A 190 -10.01 -16.41 30.53
N ILE A 191 -8.96 -17.18 30.82
CA ILE A 191 -7.62 -16.94 30.24
C ILE A 191 -7.66 -17.11 28.72
N ALA A 192 -8.28 -18.18 28.21
CA ALA A 192 -8.44 -18.37 26.77
C ALA A 192 -9.20 -17.19 26.13
N ALA A 193 -10.34 -16.78 26.69
CA ALA A 193 -11.12 -15.64 26.21
C ALA A 193 -10.32 -14.32 26.26
N CYS A 194 -9.54 -14.10 27.32
CA CYS A 194 -8.61 -12.98 27.45
C CYS A 194 -7.56 -12.97 26.34
N MET A 195 -7.01 -14.11 25.93
CA MET A 195 -6.03 -14.17 24.84
C MET A 195 -6.62 -13.70 23.51
N LEU A 196 -7.87 -14.09 23.20
CA LEU A 196 -8.59 -13.54 22.04
C LEU A 196 -8.83 -12.03 22.17
N LEU A 197 -9.12 -11.53 23.37
CA LEU A 197 -9.28 -10.10 23.61
C LEU A 197 -7.99 -9.34 23.39
N VAL A 198 -6.86 -9.85 23.87
CA VAL A 198 -5.53 -9.26 23.61
C VAL A 198 -5.23 -9.26 22.10
N TYR A 199 -5.59 -10.32 21.37
CA TYR A 199 -5.45 -10.37 19.91
C TYR A 199 -6.17 -9.19 19.25
N VAL A 200 -7.46 -9.02 19.55
CA VAL A 200 -8.31 -7.98 18.97
C VAL A 200 -7.84 -6.59 19.38
N ALA A 201 -7.58 -6.39 20.68
CA ALA A 201 -7.12 -5.12 21.24
C ALA A 201 -5.78 -4.68 20.67
N ALA A 202 -4.83 -5.60 20.46
CA ALA A 202 -3.54 -5.28 19.84
C ALA A 202 -3.70 -4.77 18.40
N GLY A 203 -4.61 -5.36 17.62
CA GLY A 203 -4.95 -4.89 16.27
C GLY A 203 -5.50 -3.47 16.27
N TYR A 204 -6.49 -3.20 17.13
CA TYR A 204 -7.06 -1.85 17.28
C TYR A 204 -6.05 -0.82 17.77
N LEU A 205 -5.19 -1.18 18.74
CA LEU A 205 -4.16 -0.29 19.25
C LEU A 205 -3.19 0.12 18.14
N VAL A 206 -2.72 -0.85 17.34
CA VAL A 206 -1.83 -0.56 16.20
C VAL A 206 -2.54 0.32 15.18
N HIS A 207 -3.79 0.02 14.84
CA HIS A 207 -4.58 0.84 13.93
C HIS A 207 -4.76 2.27 14.46
N PHE A 208 -5.13 2.44 15.73
CA PHE A 208 -5.31 3.73 16.37
C PHE A 208 -4.02 4.55 16.40
N VAL A 209 -2.89 3.94 16.78
CA VAL A 209 -1.57 4.59 16.79
C VAL A 209 -1.16 5.01 15.37
N GLN A 210 -1.39 4.16 14.37
CA GLN A 210 -1.08 4.46 12.98
C GLN A 210 -1.98 5.56 12.42
N HIS A 211 -3.28 5.53 12.73
CA HIS A 211 -4.23 6.58 12.37
C HIS A 211 -3.85 7.93 12.99
N ARG A 212 -3.47 7.95 14.28
CA ARG A 212 -2.98 9.17 14.96
C ARG A 212 -1.73 9.76 14.30
N ARG A 213 -0.83 8.92 13.78
CA ARG A 213 0.39 9.37 13.07
C ARG A 213 0.11 9.94 11.68
N VAL A 214 -1.03 9.60 11.09
CA VAL A 214 -1.44 10.02 9.76
C VAL A 214 -2.87 10.60 9.84
N ARG A 215 -3.03 11.59 10.74
CA ARG A 215 -4.34 12.21 10.99
C ARG A 215 -4.84 12.97 9.76
N ASP A 216 -3.92 13.63 9.05
CA ASP A 216 -4.27 14.43 7.89
C ASP A 216 -4.39 13.55 6.65
N ARG A 217 -5.59 13.55 6.06
CA ARG A 217 -5.83 12.86 4.78
C ARG A 217 -4.96 13.44 3.68
N VAL A 218 -4.93 14.76 3.58
CA VAL A 218 -4.15 15.50 2.61
C VAL A 218 -2.76 15.81 3.20
N PRO A 219 -1.66 15.43 2.52
CA PRO A 219 -0.32 15.81 2.97
C PRO A 219 -0.16 17.33 3.07
N PRO A 220 0.50 17.87 4.12
CA PRO A 220 0.77 19.29 4.22
C PRO A 220 1.75 19.75 3.13
N GLY A 221 1.74 21.05 2.85
CA GLY A 221 2.64 21.68 1.87
C GLY A 221 1.89 22.46 0.80
N GLU A 222 2.64 23.37 0.17
CA GLU A 222 2.15 24.27 -0.88
C GLU A 222 1.90 23.52 -2.20
N GLY A 223 0.90 23.99 -2.94
CA GLY A 223 0.54 23.50 -4.27
C GLY A 223 -0.91 23.01 -4.35
N PRO A 224 -1.47 22.92 -5.57
CA PRO A 224 -2.89 22.69 -5.75
C PRO A 224 -3.30 21.28 -5.35
N LEU A 225 -4.47 21.22 -4.72
CA LEU A 225 -5.23 20.00 -4.47
C LEU A 225 -6.33 19.92 -5.53
N LEU A 226 -6.34 18.83 -6.29
CA LEU A 226 -7.29 18.59 -7.36
C LEU A 226 -8.19 17.43 -6.94
N SER A 227 -9.49 17.72 -6.90
CA SER A 227 -10.52 16.69 -6.70
C SER A 227 -11.03 16.18 -8.06
N PRO A 228 -11.55 14.94 -8.12
CA PRO A 228 -12.14 14.42 -9.33
C PRO A 228 -13.34 15.28 -9.79
N ALA A 229 -13.39 15.61 -11.08
CA ALA A 229 -14.55 16.21 -11.74
C ALA A 229 -15.10 15.23 -12.79
N PRO A 230 -15.89 14.22 -12.37
CA PRO A 230 -16.40 13.19 -13.26
C PRO A 230 -17.52 13.71 -14.17
N VAL A 231 -17.66 13.12 -15.35
CA VAL A 231 -18.87 13.31 -16.18
C VAL A 231 -20.13 12.85 -15.42
N PRO A 232 -21.31 13.44 -15.70
CA PRO A 232 -22.55 13.12 -14.97
C PRO A 232 -22.92 11.63 -14.93
N ASP A 233 -22.54 10.86 -15.95
CA ASP A 233 -22.85 9.44 -16.08
C ASP A 233 -21.75 8.49 -15.56
N ALA A 234 -20.66 9.01 -14.97
CA ALA A 234 -19.52 8.18 -14.52
C ALA A 234 -19.79 7.33 -13.26
N ALA A 235 -21.04 7.24 -12.79
CA ALA A 235 -21.41 6.56 -11.55
C ALA A 235 -20.56 6.99 -10.32
N ALA A 236 -20.21 8.28 -10.26
CA ALA A 236 -19.40 8.82 -9.16
C ALA A 236 -20.09 8.58 -7.81
N THR A 237 -19.31 8.14 -6.83
CA THR A 237 -19.77 7.90 -5.46
C THR A 237 -19.18 8.94 -4.51
N PRO A 238 -19.85 9.27 -3.39
CA PRO A 238 -19.29 10.15 -2.36
C PRO A 238 -17.91 9.71 -1.89
N ARG A 239 -17.68 8.38 -1.76
CA ARG A 239 -16.35 7.86 -1.44
C ARG A 239 -15.30 8.31 -2.44
N PHE A 240 -15.56 8.14 -3.74
CA PHE A 240 -14.61 8.52 -4.78
C PHE A 240 -14.28 10.01 -4.72
N LEU A 241 -15.30 10.86 -4.55
CA LEU A 241 -15.16 12.31 -4.51
C LEU A 241 -14.48 12.82 -3.23
N ASP A 242 -14.74 12.20 -2.08
CA ASP A 242 -14.21 12.62 -0.77
C ASP A 242 -12.79 12.12 -0.49
N VAL A 243 -12.43 10.96 -1.05
CA VAL A 243 -11.17 10.27 -0.73
C VAL A 243 -10.12 10.48 -1.81
N SER A 244 -10.50 10.44 -3.09
CA SER A 244 -9.53 10.50 -4.18
C SER A 244 -9.09 11.94 -4.41
N PHE A 245 -7.80 12.16 -4.57
CA PHE A 245 -7.27 13.48 -4.94
C PHE A 245 -5.90 13.37 -5.61
N LEU A 246 -5.54 14.41 -6.35
CA LEU A 246 -4.17 14.67 -6.77
C LEU A 246 -3.66 15.89 -6.01
N LYS A 247 -2.46 15.80 -5.44
CA LYS A 247 -1.80 16.96 -4.84
C LYS A 247 -0.42 17.15 -5.45
N VAL A 248 -0.21 18.31 -6.07
CA VAL A 248 1.09 18.67 -6.66
C VAL A 248 1.92 19.39 -5.60
N LEU A 249 2.91 18.71 -5.03
CA LEU A 249 3.87 19.29 -4.08
C LEU A 249 5.16 19.69 -4.80
N PRO A 250 6.04 20.51 -4.20
CA PRO A 250 7.29 20.93 -4.85
C PRO A 250 8.21 19.77 -5.26
N ALA A 251 8.28 18.70 -4.46
CA ALA A 251 9.16 17.56 -4.68
C ALA A 251 8.47 16.37 -5.36
N GLU A 252 7.13 16.32 -5.36
CA GLU A 252 6.38 15.11 -5.71
C GLU A 252 4.95 15.40 -6.15
N LEU A 253 4.39 14.48 -6.91
CA LEU A 253 2.95 14.38 -7.14
C LEU A 253 2.39 13.27 -6.26
N VAL A 254 1.40 13.60 -5.43
CA VAL A 254 0.67 12.64 -4.62
C VAL A 254 -0.61 12.28 -5.35
N LEU A 255 -0.85 10.98 -5.54
CA LEU A 255 -2.08 10.44 -6.07
C LEU A 255 -2.73 9.59 -4.99
N VAL A 256 -3.96 9.91 -4.64
CA VAL A 256 -4.78 9.10 -3.73
C VAL A 256 -5.97 8.55 -4.49
N ASP A 257 -6.13 7.23 -4.41
CA ASP A 257 -7.22 6.53 -5.09
C ASP A 257 -8.51 6.45 -4.24
N SER A 258 -9.55 5.84 -4.82
CA SER A 258 -10.86 5.67 -4.18
C SER A 258 -10.85 4.87 -2.87
N THR A 259 -9.77 4.15 -2.57
CA THR A 259 -9.59 3.38 -1.34
C THR A 259 -8.72 4.09 -0.31
N GLY A 260 -8.15 5.24 -0.67
CA GLY A 260 -7.19 5.97 0.16
C GLY A 260 -5.77 5.43 0.05
N GLN A 261 -5.46 4.66 -1.00
CA GLN A 261 -4.10 4.24 -1.30
C GLN A 261 -3.32 5.43 -1.86
N GLU A 262 -2.21 5.78 -1.21
CA GLU A 262 -1.37 6.91 -1.57
C GLU A 262 -0.16 6.44 -2.36
N ARG A 263 0.01 7.00 -3.57
CA ARG A 263 1.18 6.85 -4.43
C ARG A 263 1.88 8.20 -4.56
N ARG A 264 3.20 8.21 -4.37
CA ARG A 264 4.03 9.43 -4.49
C ARG A 264 5.01 9.30 -5.64
N LEU A 265 4.81 10.10 -6.69
CA LEU A 265 5.69 10.14 -7.85
C LEU A 265 6.68 11.31 -7.71
N PRO A 266 7.99 11.07 -7.85
CA PRO A 266 8.98 12.14 -7.72
C PRO A 266 8.86 13.15 -8.87
N ARG A 267 9.08 14.43 -8.57
CA ARG A 267 9.23 15.51 -9.57
C ARG A 267 10.68 15.88 -9.83
N ARG A 268 11.62 15.29 -9.09
CA ARG A 268 13.07 15.54 -9.16
C ARG A 268 13.86 14.24 -9.08
N GLY A 269 15.13 14.27 -9.47
CA GLY A 269 16.01 13.11 -9.48
C GLY A 269 15.81 12.18 -10.69
N ALA A 270 16.50 11.04 -10.66
CA ALA A 270 16.55 10.12 -11.80
C ALA A 270 15.18 9.56 -12.20
N ALA A 271 14.32 9.21 -11.23
CA ALA A 271 12.99 8.64 -11.48
C ALA A 271 11.89 9.69 -11.71
N ALA A 272 12.22 10.97 -11.83
CA ALA A 272 11.25 12.06 -11.94
C ALA A 272 10.28 11.94 -13.11
N LEU A 273 9.06 12.45 -12.93
CA LEU A 273 8.16 12.73 -14.05
C LEU A 273 8.82 13.69 -15.06
N ARG A 274 8.68 13.40 -16.34
CA ARG A 274 9.30 14.12 -17.47
C ARG A 274 8.30 14.72 -18.43
N SER A 275 7.14 14.11 -18.58
CA SER A 275 6.10 14.60 -19.48
C SER A 275 4.72 14.12 -19.03
N VAL A 276 3.70 14.80 -19.55
CA VAL A 276 2.30 14.41 -19.40
C VAL A 276 1.77 14.15 -20.80
N ALA A 277 1.10 13.02 -21.03
CA ALA A 277 0.49 12.74 -22.32
C ALA A 277 -1.04 12.67 -22.18
N LEU A 278 -1.75 13.50 -22.95
CA LEU A 278 -3.19 13.38 -23.15
C LEU A 278 -3.43 12.29 -24.18
N VAL A 279 -4.05 11.20 -23.74
CA VAL A 279 -4.39 10.04 -24.57
C VAL A 279 -5.79 10.24 -25.13
N SER A 280 -5.92 10.16 -26.44
CA SER A 280 -7.19 10.28 -27.16
C SER A 280 -7.46 9.02 -27.99
N GLY A 281 -8.74 8.67 -28.12
CA GLY A 281 -9.21 7.59 -28.99
C GLY A 281 -9.11 7.96 -30.46
N SER A 282 -9.49 7.02 -31.33
CA SER A 282 -9.53 7.21 -32.78
C SER A 282 -10.53 8.30 -33.22
N ASP A 283 -11.57 8.52 -32.42
CA ASP A 283 -12.57 9.58 -32.53
C ASP A 283 -12.08 10.95 -32.01
N GLY A 284 -10.86 11.01 -31.47
CA GLY A 284 -10.30 12.22 -30.85
C GLY A 284 -10.82 12.49 -29.43
N ALA A 285 -11.70 11.64 -28.88
CA ALA A 285 -12.19 11.81 -27.52
C ALA A 285 -11.09 11.51 -26.50
N PRO A 286 -10.92 12.34 -25.46
CA PRO A 286 -9.90 12.10 -24.45
C PRO A 286 -10.26 10.89 -23.58
N LEU A 287 -9.37 9.91 -23.54
CA LEU A 287 -9.52 8.67 -22.77
C LEU A 287 -8.88 8.79 -21.38
N GLY A 288 -7.71 9.43 -21.31
CA GLY A 288 -6.96 9.54 -20.06
C GLY A 288 -5.70 10.38 -20.16
N VAL A 289 -5.06 10.55 -19.02
CA VAL A 289 -3.80 11.28 -18.87
C VAL A 289 -2.73 10.32 -18.38
N GLU A 290 -1.69 10.12 -19.17
CA GLU A 290 -0.51 9.38 -18.77
C GLU A 290 0.52 10.32 -18.16
N LEU A 291 0.99 10.00 -16.96
CA LEU A 291 2.16 10.64 -16.36
C LEU A 291 3.38 9.79 -16.69
N ARG A 292 4.35 10.39 -17.39
CA ARG A 292 5.50 9.68 -17.93
C ARG A 292 6.79 10.08 -17.23
N GLY A 293 7.62 9.08 -16.95
CA GLY A 293 8.94 9.23 -16.36
C GLY A 293 10.05 9.20 -17.43
N PRO A 294 11.28 8.87 -17.02
CA PRO A 294 12.40 8.68 -17.94
C PRO A 294 12.09 7.60 -18.99
N GLY A 295 12.63 7.77 -20.20
CA GLY A 295 12.41 6.80 -21.29
C GLY A 295 10.94 6.65 -21.71
N GLU A 296 10.11 7.68 -21.50
CA GLU A 296 8.66 7.68 -21.78
C GLU A 296 7.86 6.59 -21.03
N GLN A 297 8.44 6.05 -19.95
CA GLN A 297 7.80 5.02 -19.13
C GLN A 297 6.55 5.59 -18.46
N VAL A 298 5.39 4.97 -18.67
CA VAL A 298 4.15 5.39 -18.00
C VAL A 298 4.22 5.01 -16.51
N ARG A 299 4.06 6.02 -15.64
CA ARG A 299 4.16 5.94 -14.16
C ARG A 299 2.79 5.98 -13.48
N ALA A 300 1.83 6.65 -14.11
CA ALA A 300 0.43 6.66 -13.71
C ALA A 300 -0.48 6.88 -14.92
N LEU A 301 -1.71 6.39 -14.84
CA LEU A 301 -2.76 6.65 -15.80
C LEU A 301 -4.02 7.17 -15.09
N ILE A 302 -4.41 8.41 -15.38
CA ILE A 302 -5.58 9.05 -14.77
C ILE A 302 -6.75 9.01 -15.78
N PRO A 303 -7.88 8.35 -15.48
CA PRO A 303 -9.01 8.25 -16.40
C PRO A 303 -9.67 9.62 -16.61
N TRP A 304 -9.77 10.07 -17.87
CA TRP A 304 -10.26 11.42 -18.17
C TRP A 304 -11.70 11.62 -17.71
N ARG A 305 -12.58 10.67 -18.04
CA ARG A 305 -14.01 10.72 -17.69
C ARG A 305 -14.26 10.91 -16.20
N SER A 306 -13.43 10.34 -15.33
CA SER A 306 -13.61 10.39 -13.87
C SER A 306 -12.98 11.63 -13.22
N TRP A 307 -12.05 12.30 -13.88
CA TRP A 307 -11.25 13.39 -13.28
C TRP A 307 -11.40 14.75 -13.95
N PHE A 308 -11.55 14.78 -15.27
CA PHE A 308 -11.49 16.01 -16.07
C PHE A 308 -12.66 16.17 -17.04
N GLY A 309 -13.54 15.17 -17.16
CA GLY A 309 -14.64 15.19 -18.12
C GLY A 309 -15.87 15.98 -17.66
N GLY A 310 -16.06 16.18 -16.36
CA GLY A 310 -17.21 16.88 -15.79
C GLY A 310 -17.07 18.41 -15.69
N PRO A 311 -18.06 19.08 -15.08
CA PRO A 311 -18.00 20.50 -14.78
C PRO A 311 -16.75 20.86 -13.96
N GLY A 312 -16.01 21.88 -14.39
CA GLY A 312 -14.73 22.26 -13.77
C GLY A 312 -13.53 21.37 -14.13
N GLY A 313 -13.74 20.25 -14.83
CA GLY A 313 -12.68 19.31 -15.18
C GLY A 313 -11.58 19.90 -16.08
N LYS A 314 -11.95 20.79 -17.02
CA LYS A 314 -10.97 21.55 -17.81
C LYS A 314 -10.08 22.45 -16.93
N ALA A 315 -10.68 23.17 -15.98
CA ALA A 315 -9.93 24.01 -15.05
C ALA A 315 -9.00 23.17 -14.16
N SER A 316 -9.44 22.00 -13.71
CA SER A 316 -8.60 21.03 -12.99
C SER A 316 -7.44 20.51 -13.85
N TRP A 317 -7.68 20.23 -15.13
CA TRP A 317 -6.63 19.83 -16.07
C TRP A 317 -5.60 20.94 -16.29
N ASP A 318 -6.06 22.17 -16.51
CA ASP A 318 -5.20 23.34 -16.69
C ASP A 318 -4.37 23.62 -15.42
N ALA A 319 -4.99 23.52 -14.23
CA ALA A 319 -4.31 23.65 -12.95
C ALA A 319 -3.26 22.54 -12.73
N LEU A 320 -3.56 21.29 -13.09
CA LEU A 320 -2.60 20.18 -13.00
C LEU A 320 -1.39 20.42 -13.89
N THR A 321 -1.61 20.76 -15.16
CA THR A 321 -0.53 20.97 -16.14
C THR A 321 0.34 22.17 -15.78
N ALA A 322 -0.30 23.29 -15.39
CA ALA A 322 0.41 24.48 -14.91
C ALA A 322 1.27 24.17 -13.67
N ALA A 323 0.72 23.46 -12.68
CA ALA A 323 1.44 23.15 -11.45
C ALA A 323 2.57 22.14 -11.65
N LEU A 324 2.40 21.18 -12.55
CA LEU A 324 3.47 20.24 -12.91
C LEU A 324 4.60 20.93 -13.66
N GLY A 325 4.27 21.88 -14.56
CA GLY A 325 5.23 22.57 -15.40
C GLY A 325 5.96 21.63 -16.38
N LEU A 326 5.32 20.51 -16.72
CA LEU A 326 5.88 19.48 -17.60
C LEU A 326 5.34 19.63 -19.03
N PRO A 327 6.11 19.25 -20.06
CA PRO A 327 5.63 19.26 -21.43
C PRO A 327 4.42 18.33 -21.59
N VAL A 328 3.36 18.88 -22.21
CA VAL A 328 2.12 18.16 -22.53
C VAL A 328 2.21 17.63 -23.96
N LYS A 329 2.15 16.31 -24.12
CA LYS A 329 2.12 15.62 -25.41
C LYS A 329 0.70 15.19 -25.73
N LYS A 330 0.32 15.23 -27.01
CA LYS A 330 -0.92 14.62 -27.49
C LYS A 330 -0.59 13.24 -28.08
N ARG A 331 -1.34 12.21 -27.68
CA ARG A 331 -1.17 10.85 -28.17
C ARG A 331 -2.52 10.30 -28.61
N THR A 332 -2.67 10.06 -29.90
CA THR A 332 -3.84 9.37 -30.45
C THR A 332 -3.53 7.87 -30.49
N VAL A 333 -4.43 7.06 -29.96
CA VAL A 333 -4.33 5.60 -30.03
C VAL A 333 -5.44 5.12 -30.97
N ARG A 334 -5.10 4.20 -31.88
CA ARG A 334 -6.09 3.57 -32.78
C ARG A 334 -7.05 2.63 -32.05
N GLN A 335 -6.71 2.28 -30.82
CA GLN A 335 -7.45 1.38 -29.94
C GLN A 335 -8.69 2.08 -29.38
N SER A 336 -9.75 1.30 -29.20
CA SER A 336 -10.94 1.76 -28.49
C SER A 336 -10.64 2.03 -27.00
N ALA A 337 -11.54 2.69 -26.30
CA ALA A 337 -11.45 2.85 -24.85
C ALA A 337 -11.32 1.50 -24.12
N GLU A 338 -12.09 0.50 -24.56
CA GLU A 338 -12.09 -0.86 -24.01
C GLU A 338 -10.75 -1.57 -24.22
N ASP A 339 -10.14 -1.43 -25.41
CA ASP A 339 -8.81 -1.99 -25.70
C ASP A 339 -7.73 -1.39 -24.79
N VAL A 340 -7.81 -0.08 -24.51
CA VAL A 340 -6.89 0.59 -23.57
C VAL A 340 -7.10 0.04 -22.16
N GLU A 341 -8.35 -0.17 -21.73
CA GLU A 341 -8.65 -0.79 -20.44
C GLU A 341 -8.13 -2.24 -20.31
N LEU A 342 -8.11 -2.99 -21.40
CA LEU A 342 -7.65 -4.38 -21.42
C LEU A 342 -6.12 -4.49 -21.46
N HIS A 343 -5.46 -3.67 -22.28
CA HIS A 343 -4.06 -3.90 -22.66
C HIS A 343 -3.06 -2.86 -22.14
N HIS A 344 -3.52 -1.78 -21.51
CA HIS A 344 -2.63 -0.75 -20.99
C HIS A 344 -1.81 -1.26 -19.78
N PRO A 345 -0.49 -0.96 -19.70
CA PRO A 345 0.38 -1.45 -18.63
C PRO A 345 -0.13 -1.15 -17.22
N LEU A 346 -0.77 0.01 -17.06
CA LEU A 346 -1.37 0.51 -15.81
C LEU A 346 -2.90 0.48 -15.82
N ARG A 347 -3.54 -0.50 -16.46
CA ARG A 347 -5.01 -0.63 -16.45
C ARG A 347 -5.63 -0.66 -15.05
N ILE A 348 -4.87 -1.12 -14.04
CA ILE A 348 -5.31 -1.10 -12.64
C ILE A 348 -5.54 0.33 -12.13
N ASP A 349 -4.80 1.32 -12.66
CA ASP A 349 -5.05 2.73 -12.33
C ASP A 349 -6.42 3.19 -12.85
N LEU A 350 -6.85 2.75 -14.04
CA LEU A 350 -8.18 3.08 -14.58
C LEU A 350 -9.30 2.60 -13.65
N GLN A 351 -9.10 1.46 -12.98
CA GLN A 351 -10.04 0.94 -12.00
C GLN A 351 -9.94 1.65 -10.63
N ARG A 352 -8.72 1.94 -10.16
CA ARG A 352 -8.49 2.52 -8.82
C ARG A 352 -8.79 4.01 -8.74
N LEU A 353 -8.44 4.75 -9.79
CA LEU A 353 -8.67 6.17 -9.94
C LEU A 353 -10.02 6.47 -10.61
N ALA A 354 -10.94 5.51 -10.64
CA ALA A 354 -12.33 5.70 -11.01
C ALA A 354 -13.25 5.27 -9.86
N PRO A 355 -14.55 5.60 -9.93
CA PRO A 355 -15.54 5.06 -9.00
C PRO A 355 -15.51 3.53 -9.01
N LEU A 356 -15.30 2.93 -7.85
CA LEU A 356 -15.33 1.48 -7.68
C LEU A 356 -16.77 0.98 -7.58
N SER A 357 -16.99 -0.27 -8.02
CA SER A 357 -18.22 -0.96 -7.69
C SER A 357 -18.38 -1.08 -6.17
N PRO A 358 -19.62 -1.03 -5.62
CA PRO A 358 -19.82 -1.09 -4.17
C PRO A 358 -19.21 -2.32 -3.51
N ALA A 359 -19.26 -3.48 -4.18
CA ALA A 359 -18.68 -4.72 -3.68
C ALA A 359 -17.15 -4.63 -3.55
N GLU A 360 -16.47 -4.09 -4.57
CA GLU A 360 -15.02 -3.97 -4.57
C GLU A 360 -14.54 -2.88 -3.58
N ALA A 361 -15.26 -1.76 -3.49
CA ALA A 361 -14.98 -0.71 -2.51
C ALA A 361 -15.00 -1.24 -1.07
N ARG A 362 -16.00 -2.07 -0.73
CA ARG A 362 -16.08 -2.72 0.58
C ARG A 362 -14.92 -3.66 0.82
N LYS A 363 -14.64 -4.55 -0.13
CA LYS A 363 -13.56 -5.53 -0.02
C LYS A 363 -12.20 -4.87 0.22
N ARG A 364 -11.89 -3.80 -0.53
CA ARG A 364 -10.59 -3.11 -0.43
C ARG A 364 -10.42 -2.25 0.81
N THR A 365 -11.51 -1.67 1.33
CA THR A 365 -11.46 -0.80 2.51
C THR A 365 -11.75 -1.50 3.84
N GLN A 366 -12.00 -2.82 3.80
CA GLN A 366 -12.30 -3.59 5.01
C GLN A 366 -11.08 -3.65 5.96
N GLU A 367 -9.88 -3.91 5.43
CA GLU A 367 -8.68 -4.01 6.28
C GLU A 367 -8.31 -2.67 6.92
N SER A 368 -8.47 -1.57 6.16
CA SER A 368 -8.19 -0.23 6.65
C SER A 368 -9.22 0.25 7.66
N ALA A 369 -10.44 -0.29 7.66
CA ALA A 369 -11.48 0.06 8.63
C ALA A 369 -11.43 -0.76 9.92
N LEU A 370 -10.93 -2.00 9.87
CA LEU A 370 -11.05 -2.97 10.98
C LEU A 370 -9.72 -3.35 11.63
N GLY A 371 -8.58 -2.97 11.05
CA GLY A 371 -7.27 -3.38 11.56
C GLY A 371 -7.00 -4.89 11.49
N ALA A 372 -7.89 -5.64 10.83
CA ALA A 372 -7.87 -7.09 10.66
C ALA A 372 -8.08 -7.44 9.17
N ALA A 373 -7.45 -8.53 8.72
CA ALA A 373 -7.68 -9.05 7.37
C ALA A 373 -9.11 -9.61 7.24
N SER A 374 -9.67 -9.66 6.02
CA SER A 374 -11.07 -10.05 5.81
C SER A 374 -11.41 -11.45 6.36
N GLY A 375 -10.47 -12.39 6.33
CA GLY A 375 -10.62 -13.73 6.90
C GLY A 375 -10.43 -13.79 8.42
N GLU A 376 -9.68 -12.86 9.01
CA GLU A 376 -9.42 -12.84 10.46
C GLU A 376 -10.71 -12.54 11.25
N VAL A 377 -11.57 -11.66 10.72
CA VAL A 377 -12.85 -11.29 11.36
C VAL A 377 -13.74 -12.52 11.58
N LEU A 378 -13.89 -13.36 10.55
CA LEU A 378 -14.73 -14.56 10.63
C LEU A 378 -14.13 -15.59 11.58
N VAL A 379 -12.82 -15.85 11.48
CA VAL A 379 -12.13 -16.80 12.36
C VAL A 379 -12.28 -16.36 13.82
N LEU A 380 -11.96 -15.10 14.15
CA LEU A 380 -12.07 -14.61 15.52
C LEU A 380 -13.50 -14.62 16.05
N ALA A 381 -14.50 -14.35 15.19
CA ALA A 381 -15.90 -14.45 15.57
C ALA A 381 -16.26 -15.91 15.93
N VAL A 382 -15.84 -16.89 15.12
CA VAL A 382 -16.04 -18.32 15.40
C VAL A 382 -15.34 -18.75 16.69
N LEU A 383 -14.08 -18.34 16.90
CA LEU A 383 -13.33 -18.67 18.11
C LEU A 383 -13.91 -18.01 19.37
N SER A 384 -14.51 -16.82 19.23
CA SER A 384 -15.20 -16.17 20.35
C SER A 384 -16.55 -16.85 20.63
N PHE A 385 -17.25 -17.32 19.59
CA PHE A 385 -18.54 -17.98 19.75
C PHE A 385 -18.43 -19.32 20.50
N SER A 386 -17.32 -20.06 20.35
CA SER A 386 -17.13 -21.35 21.04
C SER A 386 -17.12 -21.22 22.58
N LEU A 387 -16.72 -20.05 23.09
CA LEU A 387 -16.71 -19.76 24.53
C LEU A 387 -17.93 -18.94 24.98
N LEU A 388 -18.78 -18.48 24.05
CA LEU A 388 -19.98 -17.71 24.38
C LEU A 388 -21.03 -18.55 25.13
N GLY A 389 -21.11 -19.85 24.81
CA GLY A 389 -21.97 -20.80 25.52
C GLY A 389 -21.67 -20.89 27.03
N ALA A 390 -20.49 -20.45 27.47
CA ALA A 390 -20.15 -20.39 28.89
C ALA A 390 -21.09 -19.46 29.71
N LEU A 391 -21.79 -18.53 29.05
CA LEU A 391 -22.81 -17.69 29.68
C LEU A 391 -24.01 -18.49 30.23
N THR A 392 -24.32 -19.67 29.67
CA THR A 392 -25.49 -20.45 30.08
C THR A 392 -25.25 -21.25 31.37
N TYR A 393 -24.01 -21.36 31.82
CA TYR A 393 -23.64 -22.05 33.07
C TYR A 393 -23.93 -21.21 34.33
N GLY A 394 -24.34 -19.95 34.18
CA GLY A 394 -24.76 -19.08 35.28
C GLY A 394 -23.62 -18.56 36.16
N VAL A 395 -23.97 -17.72 37.15
CA VAL A 395 -23.00 -17.05 38.07
C VAL A 395 -22.37 -18.04 39.05
N SER A 396 -22.93 -19.24 39.20
CA SER A 396 -22.44 -20.30 40.11
C SER A 396 -21.04 -20.79 39.76
N GLU A 397 -20.60 -20.64 38.52
CA GLU A 397 -19.21 -20.91 38.12
C GLU A 397 -18.58 -19.65 37.50
N GLU A 398 -18.11 -18.76 38.36
CA GLU A 398 -17.60 -17.42 38.01
C GLU A 398 -16.60 -17.41 36.83
N GLY A 399 -15.75 -18.44 36.74
CA GLY A 399 -14.77 -18.58 35.66
C GLY A 399 -15.41 -18.74 34.27
N TYR A 400 -16.44 -19.59 34.14
CA TYR A 400 -17.16 -19.79 32.88
C TYR A 400 -17.99 -18.57 32.52
N PHE A 401 -18.68 -17.98 33.49
CA PHE A 401 -19.41 -16.73 33.28
C PHE A 401 -18.49 -15.62 32.75
N LEU A 402 -17.32 -15.43 33.38
CA LEU A 402 -16.33 -14.45 32.95
C LEU A 402 -15.81 -14.74 31.53
N ALA A 403 -15.54 -16.02 31.19
CA ALA A 403 -15.14 -16.42 29.85
C ALA A 403 -16.21 -16.06 28.80
N GLY A 404 -17.49 -16.30 29.13
CA GLY A 404 -18.64 -15.93 28.31
C GLY A 404 -18.74 -14.41 28.09
N VAL A 405 -18.57 -13.62 29.15
CA VAL A 405 -18.59 -12.15 29.08
C VAL A 405 -17.45 -11.61 28.21
N LEU A 406 -16.23 -12.11 28.40
CA LEU A 406 -15.06 -11.71 27.59
C LEU A 406 -15.24 -12.10 26.13
N SER A 407 -15.87 -13.24 25.86
CA SER A 407 -16.17 -13.70 24.50
C SER A 407 -17.25 -12.86 23.84
N ALA A 408 -18.29 -12.47 24.58
CA ALA A 408 -19.28 -11.50 24.11
C ALA A 408 -18.64 -10.14 23.78
N LEU A 409 -17.75 -9.65 24.66
CA LEU A 409 -16.99 -8.42 24.42
C LEU A 409 -16.14 -8.51 23.14
N ASN A 410 -15.45 -9.63 22.91
CA ASN A 410 -14.72 -9.87 21.66
C ASN A 410 -15.63 -9.78 20.43
N LEU A 411 -16.78 -10.44 20.48
CA LEU A 411 -17.76 -10.38 19.39
C LEU A 411 -18.23 -8.95 19.13
N PHE A 412 -18.52 -8.16 20.16
CA PHE A 412 -18.90 -6.76 19.99
C PHE A 412 -17.77 -5.92 19.36
N LEU A 413 -16.53 -6.09 19.82
CA LEU A 413 -15.36 -5.39 19.29
C LEU A 413 -15.06 -5.75 17.83
N ILE A 414 -15.47 -6.93 17.37
CA ILE A 414 -15.28 -7.39 15.98
C ILE A 414 -16.47 -6.97 15.10
N LEU A 415 -17.69 -7.29 15.55
CA LEU A 415 -18.91 -7.19 14.74
C LEU A 415 -19.44 -5.77 14.65
N ILE A 416 -19.37 -4.95 15.70
CA ILE A 416 -19.91 -3.57 15.65
C ILE A 416 -19.14 -2.74 14.60
N PRO A 417 -17.79 -2.72 14.58
CA PRO A 417 -17.07 -1.94 13.58
C PRO A 417 -17.26 -2.49 12.16
N TYR A 418 -17.35 -3.82 12.01
CA TYR A 418 -17.67 -4.46 10.74
C TYR A 418 -19.06 -4.06 10.23
N ALA A 419 -20.10 -4.19 11.05
CA ALA A 419 -21.46 -3.80 10.72
C ALA A 419 -21.56 -2.30 10.41
N THR A 420 -20.91 -1.46 11.22
CA THR A 420 -20.89 0.00 11.01
C THR A 420 -20.23 0.37 9.68
N HIS A 421 -19.09 -0.27 9.34
CA HIS A 421 -18.43 -0.08 8.04
C HIS A 421 -19.33 -0.50 6.89
N GLN A 422 -19.95 -1.67 6.97
CA GLN A 422 -20.85 -2.20 5.95
C GLN A 422 -22.08 -1.31 5.75
N LEU A 423 -22.71 -0.87 6.84
CA LEU A 423 -23.88 0.02 6.81
C LEU A 423 -23.53 1.38 6.23
N ARG A 424 -22.47 2.02 6.71
CA ARG A 424 -22.01 3.33 6.20
C ARG A 424 -21.63 3.26 4.71
N SER A 425 -20.98 2.18 4.31
CA SER A 425 -20.66 1.90 2.91
C SER A 425 -21.92 1.84 2.05
N ARG A 426 -22.90 1.00 2.41
CA ARG A 426 -24.11 0.75 1.61
C ARG A 426 -25.10 1.92 1.61
N LEU A 427 -25.26 2.59 2.74
CA LEU A 427 -26.27 3.63 2.91
C LEU A 427 -25.80 4.99 2.40
N ARG A 428 -24.50 5.26 2.44
CA ARG A 428 -23.95 6.59 2.13
C ARG A 428 -22.85 6.57 1.09
N LEU A 429 -21.77 5.85 1.35
CA LEU A 429 -20.50 6.05 0.63
C LEU A 429 -20.49 5.49 -0.80
N ASP A 430 -21.22 4.41 -1.05
CA ASP A 430 -21.17 3.68 -2.32
C ASP A 430 -22.46 3.86 -3.16
N ARG A 431 -23.32 4.82 -2.81
CA ARG A 431 -24.45 5.24 -3.63
C ARG A 431 -24.00 6.26 -4.68
N PRO A 432 -24.68 6.38 -5.84
CA PRO A 432 -24.40 7.44 -6.80
C PRO A 432 -24.55 8.81 -6.13
N ALA A 433 -23.59 9.72 -6.35
CA ALA A 433 -23.58 11.05 -5.74
C ALA A 433 -24.79 11.91 -6.17
N ALA A 434 -25.30 11.72 -7.39
CA ALA A 434 -26.51 12.39 -7.87
C ALA A 434 -27.80 11.95 -7.16
N ALA A 435 -27.78 10.83 -6.42
CA ALA A 435 -28.92 10.31 -5.67
C ALA A 435 -28.95 10.78 -4.21
N GLN A 436 -28.04 11.67 -3.80
CA GLN A 436 -28.12 12.37 -2.52
C GLN A 436 -28.80 13.71 -2.77
N GLU A 437 -30.06 13.83 -2.35
CA GLU A 437 -30.65 15.16 -2.13
C GLU A 437 -29.67 15.96 -1.25
N PRO A 438 -29.47 17.26 -1.52
CA PRO A 438 -28.61 18.08 -0.68
C PRO A 438 -29.14 17.98 0.76
N GLU A 439 -28.36 17.37 1.66
CA GLU A 439 -28.61 17.45 3.09
C GLU A 439 -28.69 18.95 3.41
N SER A 440 -29.92 19.43 3.68
CA SER A 440 -30.13 20.77 4.18
C SER A 440 -29.30 20.88 5.45
N THR A 441 -28.27 21.71 5.40
CA THR A 441 -27.50 22.09 6.57
C THR A 441 -28.46 22.76 7.54
N ALA A 442 -28.67 22.11 8.68
CA ALA A 442 -29.26 22.68 9.88
C ALA A 442 -28.23 22.57 11.01
#